data_AF-A0A7X7EU52-F1
#
_entry.id   AF-A0A7X7EU52-F1
#
_cell.length_a   1.000
_cell.length_b   1.000
_cell.length_c   1.000
_cell.angle_alpha   90.00
_cell.angle_beta   90.00
_cell.angle_gamma   90.00
#
_symmetry.space_group_name_H-M   'P 1'
#
loop_
_entity.id
_entity.type
_entity.pdbx_description
1 polymer ?
#
loop_
_entity_poly.entity_id
_entity_poly.type
_entity_poly.pdbx_seq_one_letter_code
_entity_poly.pdbx_strand_id
1 'polypeptide(L)' 'MPFFAGADFTHKERTVRITLKKDLAERISGELKEINFIYGLDSDIYWELVRQNSIKYWLQFDRHEIFDIDIIN' A
#
# COMPACT_ATOMS: atom_id res chain seq x y z
N MET A 1 14.83 -9.85 -4.09
CA MET A 1 13.59 -9.70 -4.88
C MET A 1 12.92 -8.42 -4.42
N PRO A 2 12.37 -7.56 -5.30
CA PRO A 2 11.57 -6.44 -4.83
C PRO A 2 10.36 -7.03 -4.10
N PHE A 3 10.12 -6.59 -2.87
CA PHE A 3 8.88 -6.90 -2.18
C PHE A 3 7.81 -5.97 -2.74
N PHE A 4 6.87 -6.52 -3.50
CA PHE A 4 5.68 -5.80 -3.94
C PHE A 4 4.63 -5.92 -2.84
N ALA A 5 3.93 -4.83 -2.54
CA ALA A 5 2.80 -4.87 -1.62
C ALA A 5 1.67 -5.66 -2.27
N GLY A 6 1.62 -6.97 -2.01
CA GLY A 6 0.64 -7.87 -2.58
C GLY A 6 0.53 -9.16 -1.79
N ALA A 7 -0.56 -9.88 -2.01
CA ALA A 7 -0.87 -11.13 -1.34
C ALA A 7 -1.56 -12.12 -2.29
N ASP A 8 -1.27 -13.40 -2.08
CA ASP A 8 -1.84 -14.51 -2.83
C ASP A 8 -2.94 -15.19 -2.01
N PHE A 9 -4.10 -15.38 -2.63
CA PHE A 9 -5.28 -16.00 -2.03
C PHE A 9 -5.63 -17.27 -2.81
N THR A 10 -5.49 -18.43 -2.18
CA THR A 10 -5.76 -19.73 -2.81
C THR A 10 -7.05 -20.32 -2.28
N HIS A 11 -7.94 -20.74 -3.19
CA HIS A 11 -9.11 -21.54 -2.87
C HIS A 11 -9.30 -22.64 -3.92
N LYS A 12 -9.27 -23.91 -3.46
CA LYS A 12 -9.18 -25.09 -4.32
C LYS A 12 -7.93 -25.01 -5.22
N GLU A 13 -8.08 -25.11 -6.53
CA GLU A 13 -6.99 -25.08 -7.51
C GLU A 13 -6.79 -23.69 -8.14
N ARG A 14 -7.42 -22.65 -7.59
CA ARG A 14 -7.31 -21.29 -8.10
C ARG A 14 -6.63 -20.38 -7.09
N THR A 15 -5.59 -19.69 -7.52
CA THR A 15 -4.95 -18.62 -6.75
C THR A 15 -5.16 -17.29 -7.46
N VAL A 16 -5.58 -16.31 -6.67
CA VAL A 16 -5.69 -14.92 -7.08
C VAL A 16 -4.61 -14.14 -6.37
N ARG A 17 -3.80 -13.41 -7.13
CA ARG A 17 -2.86 -12.44 -6.61
C ARG A 17 -3.52 -11.07 -6.62
N ILE A 18 -3.50 -10.40 -5.48
CA ILE A 18 -3.93 -9.01 -5.35
C ILE A 18 -2.68 -8.17 -5.06
N THR A 19 -2.39 -7.21 -5.93
CA THR A 19 -1.20 -6.35 -5.83
C THR A 19 -1.62 -4.88 -5.78
N LEU A 20 -1.02 -4.10 -4.89
CA LEU A 20 -1.20 -2.64 -4.90
C LEU A 20 -0.64 -2.07 -6.21
N LYS A 21 -1.44 -1.26 -6.91
CA LYS A 21 -0.99 -0.63 -8.16
C LYS A 21 0.35 0.09 -7.97
N LYS A 22 1.25 -0.08 -8.92
CA LYS A 22 2.63 0.41 -8.83
C LYS A 22 2.71 1.92 -8.55
N ASP A 23 1.98 2.74 -9.30
CA ASP A 23 1.99 4.21 -9.15
C ASP A 23 1.56 4.64 -7.74
N LEU A 24 0.63 3.87 -7.19
CA LEU A 24 0.00 4.10 -5.90
C LEU A 24 0.95 3.69 -4.76
N ALA A 25 1.67 2.57 -4.93
CA ALA A 25 2.76 2.16 -4.05
C ALA A 25 3.94 3.15 -4.07
N GLU A 26 4.34 3.63 -5.25
CA GLU A 26 5.42 4.61 -5.40
C GLU A 26 5.07 5.94 -4.73
N ARG A 27 3.83 6.43 -4.92
CA ARG A 27 3.34 7.63 -4.27
C ARG A 27 3.35 7.50 -2.74
N ILE A 28 2.76 6.44 -2.19
CA ILE A 28 2.71 6.21 -0.74
C ILE A 28 4.14 6.09 -0.18
N SER A 29 5.02 5.35 -0.87
CA SER A 29 6.42 5.21 -0.43
C SER A 29 7.17 6.54 -0.44
N GLY A 30 6.91 7.40 -1.43
CA GLY A 30 7.47 8.75 -1.51
C GLY A 30 7.08 9.61 -0.31
N GLU A 31 5.77 9.67 0.00
CA GLU A 31 5.26 10.43 1.14
C GLU A 31 5.81 9.92 2.48
N LEU A 32 5.86 8.59 2.67
CA LEU A 32 6.42 8.00 3.89
C LEU A 32 7.92 8.28 4.05
N LYS A 33 8.68 8.31 2.95
CA LYS A 33 10.11 8.67 2.98
C LYS A 33 10.33 10.12 3.39
N GLU A 34 9.49 11.04 2.91
CA GLU A 34 9.57 12.45 3.28
C GLU A 34 9.25 12.67 4.76
N ILE A 35 8.17 12.06 5.27
CA ILE A 35 7.80 12.14 6.69
C ILE A 35 8.90 11.53 7.57
N ASN A 36 9.44 10.37 7.18
CA ASN A 36 10.54 9.74 7.90
C ASN A 36 11.81 10.60 7.92
N PHE A 37 12.13 11.26 6.81
CA PHE A 37 13.30 12.16 6.73
C PHE A 37 13.20 13.32 7.72
N ILE A 38 11.99 13.84 7.96
CA ILE A 38 11.76 15.00 8.84
C ILE A 38 11.67 14.60 10.31
N TYR A 39 10.93 13.53 10.63
CA TYR A 39 10.55 13.20 12.01
C TYR A 39 11.22 11.95 12.59
N GLY A 40 11.72 11.04 11.74
CA GLY A 40 12.21 9.72 12.16
C GLY A 40 11.10 8.74 12.57
N LEU A 41 11.35 7.44 12.44
CA LEU A 41 10.36 6.37 12.70
C LEU A 41 9.92 6.27 14.17
N ASP A 42 10.76 6.73 15.10
CA ASP A 42 10.48 6.66 16.54
C ASP A 42 9.62 7.84 17.05
N SER A 43 9.23 8.76 16.15
CA SER A 43 8.48 9.95 16.51
C SER A 43 6.97 9.70 16.47
N ASP A 44 6.26 10.12 17.53
CA ASP A 44 4.79 10.11 17.55
C ASP A 44 4.19 10.93 16.41
N ILE A 45 4.89 12.00 15.98
CA ILE A 45 4.46 12.86 14.87
C ILE A 45 4.51 12.09 13.54
N TYR A 46 5.50 11.22 13.35
CA TYR A 46 5.57 10.34 12.16
C TYR A 46 4.30 9.49 12.09
N TRP A 47 3.96 8.79 13.18
CA TRP A 47 2.81 7.88 13.20
C TRP A 47 1.47 8.59 13.04
N GLU A 48 1.32 9.79 13.60
CA GLU A 48 0.10 10.58 13.41
C GLU A 48 -0.07 11.02 11.95
N LEU A 49 1.00 11.44 11.27
CA LEU A 49 0.96 11.80 9.85
C LEU A 49 0.68 10.59 8.95
N VAL A 50 1.29 9.42 9.25
CA VAL A 50 0.99 8.15 8.56
C VAL A 50 -0.49 7.80 8.68
N ARG A 51 -1.06 7.94 9.88
CA ARG A 51 -2.47 7.67 10.16
C ARG A 51 -3.39 8.60 9.36
N GLN A 52 -3.11 9.91 9.36
CA GLN A 52 -3.90 10.90 8.63
C GLN A 52 -3.90 10.62 7.11
N ASN A 53 -2.73 10.33 6.54
CA ASN A 53 -2.63 9.96 5.12
C ASN A 53 -3.40 8.68 4.82
N SER A 54 -3.27 7.66 5.67
CA SER A 54 -3.99 6.39 5.51
C SER A 54 -5.52 6.60 5.47
N ILE A 55 -6.08 7.38 6.39
CA ILE A 55 -7.53 7.69 6.42
C ILE A 55 -7.95 8.41 5.15
N LYS A 56 -7.17 9.40 4.71
CA LYS A 56 -7.44 10.13 3.47
C LYS A 56 -7.47 9.19 2.27
N TYR A 57 -6.51 8.27 2.17
CA TYR A 57 -6.46 7.28 1.10
C TYR A 57 -7.68 6.37 1.09
N TRP A 58 -8.05 5.82 2.23
CA TRP A 58 -9.22 4.95 2.34
C TRP A 58 -10.55 5.66 2.05
N LEU A 59 -10.63 6.97 2.31
CA LEU A 59 -11.81 7.77 2.03
C LEU A 59 -11.90 8.19 0.56
N GLN A 60 -10.77 8.52 -0.07
CA GLN A 60 -10.73 9.14 -1.40
C GLN A 60 -10.51 8.16 -2.54
N PHE A 61 -9.95 6.98 -2.27
CA PHE A 61 -9.67 6.01 -3.31
C PHE A 61 -10.87 5.13 -3.60
N ASP A 62 -11.17 4.99 -4.89
CA ASP A 62 -12.07 3.95 -5.35
C ASP A 62 -11.38 2.59 -5.18
N ARG A 63 -11.99 1.69 -4.40
CA ARG A 63 -11.42 0.38 -4.06
C ARG A 63 -11.19 -0.50 -5.30
N HIS A 64 -11.93 -0.26 -6.37
CA HIS A 64 -11.74 -0.97 -7.64
C HIS A 64 -10.48 -0.52 -8.38
N GLU A 65 -9.94 0.64 -8.02
CA GLU A 65 -8.79 1.26 -8.67
C GLU A 65 -7.49 1.11 -7.87
N ILE A 66 -7.53 0.52 -6.66
CA ILE A 66 -6.34 0.42 -5.78
C ILE A 66 -5.46 -0.77 -6.14
N PHE A 67 -6.06 -1.86 -6.62
CA PHE A 67 -5.37 -3.14 -6.77
C PHE A 67 -5.45 -3.69 -8.18
N ASP A 68 -4.35 -4.30 -8.62
CA ASP A 68 -4.32 -5.20 -9.76
C ASP A 68 -4.62 -6.63 -9.27
N ILE A 69 -5.44 -7.36 -10.03
CA ILE A 69 -5.91 -8.71 -9.68
C ILE A 69 -5.54 -9.67 -10.80
N ASP A 70 -4.66 -10.62 -10.51
CA ASP A 70 -4.19 -11.62 -11.46
C ASP A 70 -4.58 -13.03 -11.02
N ILE A 71 -4.90 -13.90 -11.98
CA ILE A 71 -5.00 -15.36 -11.76
C ILE A 71 -3.64 -15.95 -12.14
N ILE A 72 -2.99 -16.65 -11.23
CA ILE A 72 -1.59 -17.09 -11.41
C ILE A 72 -1.43 -18.61 -11.61
N ASN A 73 -2.55 -19.32 -11.81
CA ASN A 73 -2.65 -20.77 -11.91
C ASN A 73 -4.00 -21.21 -12.49
#